data_AF-A0A8T0H9Y5-F1
#
_entry.id   AF-A0A8T0H9Y5-F1
#
_cell.length_a   1.000
_cell.length_b   1.000
_cell.length_c   1.000
_cell.angle_alpha   90.00
_cell.angle_beta   90.00
_cell.angle_gamma   90.00
#
_symmetry.space_group_name_H-M   'P 1'
#
loop_
_entity.id
_entity.type
_entity.pdbx_description
1 polymer ?
#
loop_
_entity_poly.entity_id
_entity_poly.type
_entity_poly.pdbx_seq_one_letter_code
_entity_poly.pdbx_strand_id
1 'polypeptide(L)'
;MHITAMGNPASQWTVLLSLAAAAAATIAVSAFSLQEWRKRLLARIAELENQLASAHKQRQAERMGRIRGQRELRQALLSSKDEKAGSASYPMTPIGLIRSCFSTRNGTPRQPMLVTLARGSLVLSSKNVAAEAFDGLSQYSHCWLIYVFHENTDLPGLWKQPPHKDFKAKVRVPRLDGGKMGVFATRTPHRPCPIGLTVAKVEGIQGATLLLSGADLVDGTPVLDIKPYLPYCDSVPAAVAPSWVKAGGDDDVIAMASVDFTEAFSEELAKCWETMGKLSLYSSWMEFQGLLKQVLSRDIRSLSQRQKPHNAILSALNEQYLNAPKDVSFDPLQKALDNAENFDQADLVVDADQSTPVVDKTEDAEASTLDAEYEKIERDDKVVYHLVLEGVDVSYTLLEDGKVVVEGASLTKALKPPASRDFDPRNWRHLFTNTA
;
A
#
# COMPACT_ATOMS: atom_id res chain seq x y z
N MET A 1 100.87 15.06 103.77
CA MET A 1 99.69 14.44 104.38
C MET A 1 98.65 14.26 103.30
N HIS A 2 98.32 13.00 103.02
CA HIS A 2 97.14 12.58 102.26
C HIS A 2 95.88 13.23 102.84
N ILE A 3 94.87 13.51 102.00
CA ILE A 3 93.56 12.86 102.06
C ILE A 3 92.85 13.17 100.73
N THR A 4 92.81 12.14 99.89
CA THR A 4 91.96 12.00 98.72
C THR A 4 90.51 11.91 99.24
N ALA A 5 89.70 12.95 99.03
CA ALA A 5 88.28 12.91 99.35
C ALA A 5 87.57 12.05 98.29
N MET A 6 87.20 10.84 98.68
CA MET A 6 86.36 9.94 97.91
C MET A 6 85.06 10.65 97.51
N GLY A 7 84.80 10.74 96.20
CA GLY A 7 83.50 11.15 95.67
C GLY A 7 82.42 10.22 96.20
N ASN A 8 81.41 10.80 96.85
CA ASN A 8 80.31 10.06 97.45
C ASN A 8 79.51 9.32 96.34
N PRO A 9 79.51 7.98 96.28
CA PRO A 9 78.80 7.23 95.24
C PRO A 9 77.29 7.53 95.26
N ALA A 10 76.72 7.92 96.41
CA ALA A 10 75.31 8.31 96.51
C ALA A 10 74.94 9.55 95.67
N SER A 11 75.89 10.45 95.41
CA SER A 11 75.66 11.66 94.59
C SER A 11 75.61 11.36 93.08
N GLN A 12 76.35 10.35 92.62
CA GLN A 12 76.31 9.91 91.22
C GLN A 12 75.04 9.09 90.93
N TRP A 13 74.62 8.23 91.88
CA TRP A 13 73.37 7.47 91.74
C TRP A 13 72.11 8.35 91.77
N THR A 14 72.10 9.46 92.53
CA THR A 14 70.97 10.41 92.55
C THR A 14 70.89 11.27 91.28
N VAL A 15 72.02 11.67 90.70
CA VAL A 15 72.06 12.33 89.38
C VAL A 15 71.64 11.38 88.26
N LEU A 16 72.06 10.12 88.31
CA LEU A 16 71.61 9.10 87.35
C LEU A 16 70.13 8.76 87.51
N LEU A 17 69.60 8.67 88.74
CA LEU A 17 68.16 8.45 88.97
C LEU A 17 67.32 9.63 88.49
N SER A 18 67.76 10.87 88.71
CA SER A 18 67.05 12.07 88.25
C SER A 18 67.09 12.23 86.74
N LEU A 19 68.21 11.92 86.09
CA LEU A 19 68.31 11.85 84.62
C LEU A 19 67.43 10.73 84.04
N ALA A 20 67.42 9.55 84.67
CA ALA A 20 66.55 8.44 84.26
C ALA A 20 65.05 8.78 84.44
N ALA A 21 64.68 9.45 85.54
CA ALA A 21 63.32 9.92 85.78
C ALA A 21 62.90 11.02 84.79
N ALA A 22 63.80 11.96 84.47
CA ALA A 22 63.56 12.98 83.45
C ALA A 22 63.41 12.37 82.05
N ALA A 23 64.26 11.41 81.68
CA ALA A 23 64.15 10.68 80.42
C ALA A 23 62.84 9.90 80.34
N ALA A 24 62.45 9.19 81.41
CA ALA A 24 61.18 8.47 81.50
C ALA A 24 59.96 9.40 81.39
N ALA A 25 60.00 10.57 82.04
CA ALA A 25 58.95 11.59 81.93
C ALA A 25 58.85 12.14 80.50
N THR A 26 59.98 12.39 79.84
CA THR A 26 60.01 12.89 78.45
C THR A 26 59.47 11.85 77.47
N ILE A 27 59.80 10.58 77.67
CA ILE A 27 59.25 9.46 76.89
C ILE A 27 57.74 9.33 77.12
N ALA A 28 57.28 9.44 78.37
CA ALA A 28 55.85 9.37 78.70
C ALA A 28 55.04 10.51 78.07
N VAL A 29 55.54 11.76 78.13
CA VAL A 29 54.91 12.92 77.50
C VAL A 29 54.92 12.79 75.97
N SER A 30 56.01 12.31 75.39
CA SER A 30 56.11 12.08 73.95
C SER A 30 55.16 10.98 73.48
N ALA A 31 55.06 9.87 74.23
CA ALA A 31 54.13 8.78 73.95
C ALA A 31 52.66 9.23 74.07
N PHE A 32 52.34 10.03 75.09
CA PHE A 32 51.01 10.62 75.25
C PHE A 32 50.66 11.57 74.10
N SER A 33 51.59 12.44 73.70
CA SER A 33 51.43 13.34 72.56
C SER A 33 51.23 12.57 71.25
N LEU A 34 51.99 11.49 71.03
CA LEU A 34 51.86 10.61 69.87
C LEU A 34 50.52 9.88 69.86
N GLN A 35 50.03 9.44 71.02
CA GLN A 35 48.74 8.79 71.16
C GLN A 35 47.58 9.75 70.87
N GLU A 36 47.67 11.00 71.35
CA GLU A 36 46.66 12.02 71.11
C GLU A 36 46.69 12.54 69.66
N TRP A 37 47.88 12.58 69.05
CA TRP A 37 48.03 12.83 67.62
C TRP A 37 47.44 11.70 66.77
N ARG A 38 47.69 10.44 67.14
CA ARG A 38 47.10 9.26 66.50
C ARG A 38 45.57 9.26 66.57
N LYS A 39 44.99 9.59 67.73
CA LYS A 39 43.52 9.74 67.88
C LYS A 39 42.97 10.82 66.95
N ARG A 40 43.62 11.98 66.88
CA ARG A 40 43.23 13.08 65.98
C ARG A 40 43.31 12.68 64.51
N LEU A 41 44.34 11.95 64.11
CA LEU A 41 44.47 11.42 62.76
C LEU A 41 43.38 10.40 62.43
N LEU A 42 43.10 9.46 63.33
CA LEU A 42 42.04 8.46 63.13
C LEU A 42 40.65 9.12 63.02
N ALA A 43 40.36 10.11 63.86
CA ALA A 43 39.14 10.91 63.76
C ALA A 43 39.07 11.66 62.41
N ARG A 44 40.20 12.20 61.93
CA ARG A 44 40.25 12.88 60.63
C ARG A 44 40.08 11.92 59.46
N ILE A 45 40.62 10.71 59.53
CA ILE A 45 40.41 9.67 58.52
C ILE A 45 38.94 9.27 58.47
N ALA A 46 38.32 8.99 59.62
CA ALA A 46 36.90 8.65 59.69
C ALA A 46 36.00 9.77 59.15
N GLU A 47 36.33 11.02 59.43
CA GLU A 47 35.62 12.18 58.87
C GLU A 47 35.78 12.26 57.35
N LEU A 48 36.99 12.07 56.82
CA LEU A 48 37.25 12.09 55.38
C LEU A 48 36.56 10.92 54.66
N GLU A 49 36.51 9.74 55.27
CA GLU A 49 35.78 8.58 54.74
C GLU A 49 34.27 8.86 54.67
N ASN A 50 33.70 9.48 55.71
CA ASN A 50 32.30 9.91 55.70
C ASN A 50 32.02 10.97 54.63
N GLN A 51 32.91 11.95 54.48
CA GLN A 51 32.80 12.97 53.43
C GLN A 51 32.90 12.36 52.03
N LEU A 52 33.81 11.40 51.82
CA LEU A 52 33.96 10.67 50.56
C LEU A 52 32.70 9.85 50.24
N ALA A 53 32.16 9.13 51.23
CA ALA A 53 30.94 8.33 51.09
C ALA A 53 29.73 9.22 50.75
N SER A 54 29.59 10.36 51.42
CA SER A 54 28.56 11.36 51.13
C SER A 54 28.72 11.92 49.70
N ALA A 55 29.94 12.27 49.30
CA ALA A 55 30.22 12.77 47.95
C ALA A 55 29.96 11.72 46.85
N HIS A 56 30.23 10.44 47.11
CA HIS A 56 29.88 9.35 46.19
C HIS A 56 28.37 9.18 46.06
N LYS A 57 27.62 9.25 47.17
CA LYS A 57 26.15 9.17 47.16
C LYS A 57 25.54 10.35 46.39
N GLN A 58 26.06 11.56 46.58
CA GLN A 58 25.64 12.74 45.81
C GLN A 58 25.92 12.58 44.32
N ARG A 59 27.12 12.13 43.94
CA ARG A 59 27.45 11.85 42.53
C ARG A 59 26.57 10.76 41.91
N GLN A 60 26.21 9.72 42.65
CA GLN A 60 25.28 8.69 42.18
C GLN A 60 23.86 9.24 42.00
N ALA A 61 23.37 10.04 42.95
CA ALA A 61 22.07 10.70 42.84
C ALA A 61 22.02 11.69 41.65
N GLU A 62 23.09 12.46 41.44
CA GLU A 62 23.23 13.37 40.30
C GLU A 62 23.28 12.61 38.97
N ARG A 63 24.01 11.49 38.90
CA ARG A 63 24.01 10.61 37.71
C ARG A 63 22.63 10.02 37.42
N MET A 64 21.93 9.52 38.45
CA MET A 64 20.58 8.98 38.30
C MET A 64 19.58 10.08 37.89
N GLY A 65 19.72 11.28 38.44
CA GLY A 65 18.95 12.46 38.03
C GLY A 65 19.21 12.86 36.59
N ARG A 66 20.47 12.86 36.14
CA ARG A 66 20.83 13.09 34.73
C ARG A 66 20.27 12.02 33.80
N ILE A 67 20.38 10.74 34.16
CA ILE A 67 19.86 9.62 33.36
C ILE A 67 18.33 9.70 33.28
N ARG A 68 17.66 9.98 34.39
CA ARG A 68 16.21 10.18 34.44
C ARG A 68 15.78 11.38 33.58
N GLY A 69 16.42 12.53 33.75
CA GLY A 69 16.14 13.72 32.95
C GLY A 69 16.43 13.51 31.46
N GLN A 70 17.50 12.79 31.10
CA GLN A 70 17.80 12.44 29.70
C GLN A 70 16.79 11.45 29.12
N ARG A 71 16.29 10.51 29.93
CA ARG A 71 15.25 9.55 29.53
C ARG A 71 13.88 10.23 29.38
N GLU A 72 13.51 11.10 30.31
CA GLU A 72 12.31 11.94 30.27
C GLU A 72 12.36 12.90 29.08
N LEU A 73 13.50 13.56 28.83
CA LEU A 73 13.70 14.41 27.66
C LEU A 73 13.64 13.61 26.36
N ARG A 74 14.24 12.42 26.30
CA ARG A 74 14.15 11.54 25.13
C ARG A 74 12.73 11.06 24.90
N GLN A 75 11.99 10.74 25.96
CA GLN A 75 10.58 10.34 25.88
C GLN A 75 9.70 11.52 25.44
N ALA A 76 9.94 12.73 25.94
CA ALA A 76 9.26 13.95 25.50
C ALA A 76 9.60 14.34 24.05
N LEU A 77 10.85 14.13 23.60
CA LEU A 77 11.27 14.34 22.21
C LEU A 77 10.68 13.30 21.25
N LEU A 78 10.46 12.07 21.72
CA LEU A 78 9.78 11.02 20.95
C LEU A 78 8.27 11.28 20.90
N SER A 79 7.64 11.60 22.04
CA SER A 79 6.20 11.90 22.09
C SER A 79 5.83 13.18 21.32
N SER A 80 6.68 14.22 21.37
CA SER A 80 6.48 15.44 20.57
C SER A 80 6.75 15.26 19.07
N LYS A 81 7.51 14.23 18.67
CA LYS A 81 7.65 13.83 17.26
C LYS A 81 6.43 13.04 16.79
N ASP A 82 5.89 12.16 17.62
CA ASP A 82 4.76 11.31 17.25
C ASP A 82 3.43 12.10 17.20
N GLU A 83 3.24 13.14 18.02
CA GLU A 83 2.04 13.98 17.98
C GLU A 83 2.06 15.06 16.88
N LYS A 84 3.24 15.49 16.40
CA LYS A 84 3.39 16.41 15.25
C LYS A 84 3.56 15.69 13.92
N ALA A 85 3.82 14.39 13.92
CA ALA A 85 3.59 13.54 12.77
C ALA A 85 2.08 13.25 12.67
N GLY A 86 1.25 14.29 12.52
CA GLY A 86 -0.06 14.09 11.91
C GLY A 86 0.18 13.27 10.66
N SER A 87 -0.49 12.11 10.54
CA SER A 87 -0.39 11.17 9.42
C SER A 87 -0.13 11.97 8.14
N ALA A 88 1.12 12.02 7.69
CA ALA A 88 1.52 12.90 6.61
C ALA A 88 0.90 12.32 5.33
N SER A 89 -0.35 12.70 5.07
CA SER A 89 -1.05 12.41 3.85
C SER A 89 -0.47 13.33 2.79
N TYR A 90 -0.01 12.75 1.69
CA TYR A 90 0.48 13.50 0.55
C TYR A 90 -0.68 13.63 -0.43
N PRO A 91 -1.34 14.81 -0.52
CA PRO A 91 -2.44 14.98 -1.44
C PRO A 91 -1.93 14.83 -2.88
N MET A 92 -2.63 14.03 -3.67
CA MET A 92 -2.31 13.77 -5.07
C MET A 92 -3.54 14.16 -5.90
N THR A 93 -3.35 15.04 -6.87
CA THR A 93 -4.39 15.38 -7.85
C THR A 93 -4.12 14.61 -9.15
N PRO A 94 -5.11 13.93 -9.72
CA PRO A 94 -4.94 13.28 -11.01
C PRO A 94 -4.54 14.29 -12.10
N ILE A 95 -3.55 13.90 -12.92
CA ILE A 95 -3.11 14.67 -14.08
C ILE A 95 -4.05 14.50 -15.28
N GLY A 96 -4.84 13.43 -15.28
CA GLY A 96 -5.74 13.07 -16.37
C GLY A 96 -6.53 11.80 -16.07
N LEU A 97 -7.43 11.45 -16.99
CA LEU A 97 -8.25 10.25 -16.92
C LEU A 97 -8.01 9.35 -18.12
N ILE A 98 -8.05 8.04 -17.87
CA ILE A 98 -8.03 7.03 -18.92
C ILE A 98 -9.40 6.92 -19.57
N ARG A 99 -9.41 6.85 -20.90
CA ARG A 99 -10.49 6.29 -21.69
C ARG A 99 -10.05 4.92 -22.17
N SER A 100 -10.77 3.86 -21.82
CA SER A 100 -10.35 2.48 -22.05
C SER A 100 -11.39 1.68 -22.82
N CYS A 101 -10.95 0.64 -23.53
CA CYS A 101 -11.85 -0.37 -24.07
C CYS A 101 -12.55 -1.20 -22.97
N PHE A 102 -12.03 -1.19 -21.73
CA PHE A 102 -12.62 -1.90 -20.60
C PHE A 102 -13.60 -1.02 -19.84
N SER A 103 -14.91 -1.20 -20.07
CA SER A 103 -15.96 -0.42 -19.40
C SER A 103 -16.16 -0.81 -17.93
N THR A 104 -15.69 -1.98 -17.51
CA THR A 104 -15.77 -2.46 -16.12
C THR A 104 -14.50 -3.23 -15.76
N ARG A 105 -14.25 -3.44 -14.47
CA ARG A 105 -13.15 -4.30 -14.00
C ARG A 105 -13.21 -5.73 -14.55
N ASN A 106 -14.42 -6.26 -14.78
CA ASN A 106 -14.59 -7.62 -15.28
C ASN A 106 -14.13 -7.68 -16.75
N GLY A 107 -13.17 -8.55 -17.04
CA GLY A 107 -12.55 -8.66 -18.35
C GLY A 107 -11.31 -7.77 -18.54
N THR A 108 -11.04 -6.85 -17.61
CA THR A 108 -9.76 -6.11 -17.63
C THR A 108 -8.61 -7.11 -17.37
N PRO A 109 -7.52 -7.07 -18.16
CA PRO A 109 -6.37 -7.93 -17.97
C PRO A 109 -5.84 -7.82 -16.54
N ARG A 110 -5.37 -8.94 -15.98
CA ARG A 110 -4.85 -8.94 -14.61
C ARG A 110 -3.48 -8.26 -14.48
N GLN A 111 -2.77 -8.08 -15.60
CA GLN A 111 -1.43 -7.53 -15.71
C GLN A 111 -1.28 -6.85 -17.09
N PRO A 112 -0.37 -5.86 -17.22
CA PRO A 112 -0.13 -5.18 -18.50
C PRO A 112 0.43 -6.11 -19.57
N MET A 113 0.29 -5.71 -20.83
CA MET A 113 0.84 -6.36 -22.03
C MET A 113 0.35 -7.79 -22.30
N LEU A 114 -0.54 -8.34 -21.46
CA LEU A 114 -1.19 -9.63 -21.73
C LEU A 114 -2.17 -9.55 -22.91
N VAL A 115 -2.84 -8.41 -23.05
CA VAL A 115 -3.75 -8.10 -24.15
C VAL A 115 -3.15 -6.92 -24.89
N THR A 116 -2.19 -7.19 -25.77
CA THR A 116 -1.49 -6.17 -26.58
C THR A 116 -2.43 -5.32 -27.42
N LEU A 117 -3.58 -5.87 -27.82
CA LEU A 117 -4.60 -5.15 -28.58
C LEU A 117 -5.48 -4.23 -27.73
N ALA A 118 -5.34 -4.24 -26.40
CA ALA A 118 -6.13 -3.37 -25.52
C ALA A 118 -5.75 -1.91 -25.72
N ARG A 119 -6.61 -1.16 -26.40
CA ARG A 119 -6.41 0.27 -26.68
C ARG A 119 -7.04 1.15 -25.61
N GLY A 120 -6.40 2.28 -25.36
CA GLY A 120 -6.93 3.34 -24.54
C GLY A 120 -6.28 4.68 -24.88
N SER A 121 -6.72 5.71 -24.18
CA SER A 121 -6.11 7.03 -24.25
C SER A 121 -6.10 7.69 -22.89
N LEU A 122 -5.03 8.39 -22.55
CA LEU A 122 -4.97 9.27 -21.39
C LEU A 122 -5.24 10.69 -21.84
N VAL A 123 -6.31 11.28 -21.32
CA VAL A 123 -6.67 12.68 -21.56
C VAL A 123 -6.23 13.51 -20.35
N LEU A 124 -5.28 14.43 -20.55
CA LEU A 124 -4.82 15.33 -19.49
C LEU A 124 -5.93 16.31 -19.07
N SER A 125 -5.96 16.63 -17.79
CA SER A 125 -6.75 17.72 -17.24
C SER A 125 -6.07 19.04 -17.59
N SER A 126 -6.66 19.79 -18.51
CA SER A 126 -6.16 21.11 -18.93
C SER A 126 -6.08 22.13 -17.79
N LYS A 127 -6.80 21.89 -16.68
CA LYS A 127 -6.71 22.70 -15.46
C LYS A 127 -5.41 22.48 -14.69
N ASN A 128 -4.84 21.28 -14.79
CA ASN A 128 -3.75 20.82 -13.93
C ASN A 128 -2.42 20.68 -14.70
N VAL A 129 -2.47 20.32 -15.98
CA VAL A 129 -1.29 19.97 -16.77
C VAL A 129 -1.44 20.49 -18.20
N ALA A 130 -0.41 21.21 -18.68
CA ALA A 130 -0.33 21.70 -20.04
C ALA A 130 0.03 20.58 -21.02
N ALA A 131 -0.41 20.68 -22.29
CA ALA A 131 -0.19 19.62 -23.28
C ALA A 131 1.30 19.38 -23.60
N GLU A 132 2.12 20.42 -23.47
CA GLU A 132 3.57 20.43 -23.63
C GLU A 132 4.28 19.50 -22.64
N ALA A 133 3.61 19.06 -21.56
CA ALA A 133 4.13 18.03 -20.67
C ALA A 133 4.41 16.69 -21.38
N PHE A 134 3.85 16.49 -22.59
CA PHE A 134 4.13 15.34 -23.44
C PHE A 134 5.32 15.51 -24.38
N ASP A 135 5.96 16.67 -24.44
CA ASP A 135 7.08 16.92 -25.33
C ASP A 135 8.22 15.91 -25.12
N GLY A 136 8.62 15.24 -26.20
CA GLY A 136 9.64 14.19 -26.19
C GLY A 136 9.14 12.80 -25.81
N LEU A 137 7.92 12.63 -25.29
CA LEU A 137 7.39 11.31 -24.93
C LEU A 137 7.18 10.39 -26.15
N SER A 138 6.90 10.96 -27.32
CA SER A 138 6.77 10.20 -28.59
C SER A 138 8.05 9.52 -29.06
N GLN A 139 9.21 9.87 -28.48
CA GLN A 139 10.49 9.21 -28.76
C GLN A 139 10.63 7.86 -28.04
N TYR A 140 9.74 7.56 -27.09
CA TYR A 140 9.72 6.31 -26.34
C TYR A 140 8.62 5.40 -26.87
N SER A 141 8.92 4.10 -27.01
CA SER A 141 7.91 3.12 -27.43
C SER A 141 6.94 2.75 -26.31
N HIS A 142 7.34 2.91 -25.04
CA HIS A 142 6.55 2.54 -23.87
C HIS A 142 6.70 3.57 -22.75
N CYS A 143 5.69 3.63 -21.89
CA CYS A 143 5.70 4.45 -20.69
C CYS A 143 5.13 3.67 -19.49
N TRP A 144 5.58 4.05 -18.30
CA TRP A 144 4.91 3.74 -17.04
C TRP A 144 3.77 4.71 -16.81
N LEU A 145 2.63 4.20 -16.36
CA LEU A 145 1.55 4.98 -15.79
C LEU A 145 1.37 4.60 -14.33
N ILE A 146 1.30 5.61 -13.48
CA ILE A 146 0.98 5.47 -12.05
C ILE A 146 -0.45 5.95 -11.88
N TYR A 147 -1.34 5.11 -11.35
CA TYR A 147 -2.78 5.37 -11.38
C TYR A 147 -3.46 4.94 -10.08
N VAL A 148 -4.75 5.27 -9.93
CA VAL A 148 -5.55 4.92 -8.75
C VAL A 148 -6.56 3.81 -9.08
N PHE A 149 -6.63 2.76 -8.25
CA PHE A 149 -7.65 1.70 -8.34
C PHE A 149 -9.04 2.18 -7.89
N HIS A 150 -9.62 3.12 -8.65
CA HIS A 150 -10.83 3.85 -8.29
C HIS A 150 -12.09 2.99 -8.16
N GLU A 151 -12.18 1.85 -8.86
CA GLU A 151 -13.34 0.93 -8.73
C GLU A 151 -13.15 -0.18 -7.69
N ASN A 152 -12.00 -0.28 -7.02
CA ASN A 152 -11.69 -1.41 -6.13
C ASN A 152 -11.64 -1.05 -4.64
N THR A 153 -11.74 0.22 -4.31
CA THR A 153 -11.63 0.73 -2.94
C THR A 153 -12.58 1.90 -2.76
N ASP A 154 -13.19 2.01 -1.59
CA ASP A 154 -13.86 3.24 -1.18
C ASP A 154 -12.80 4.33 -0.94
N LEU A 155 -12.46 5.06 -2.01
CA LEU A 155 -11.47 6.14 -1.95
C LEU A 155 -11.86 7.22 -0.93
N PRO A 156 -13.12 7.72 -0.88
CA PRO A 156 -13.56 8.63 0.17
C PRO A 156 -13.33 8.09 1.59
N GLY A 157 -13.70 6.84 1.85
CA GLY A 157 -13.49 6.20 3.15
C GLY A 157 -12.00 6.09 3.50
N LEU A 158 -11.18 5.64 2.56
CA LEU A 158 -9.74 5.47 2.74
C LEU A 158 -9.01 6.80 3.02
N TRP A 159 -9.40 7.88 2.35
CA TRP A 159 -8.75 9.19 2.51
C TRP A 159 -9.21 9.92 3.77
N LYS A 160 -10.44 9.68 4.23
CA LYS A 160 -10.95 10.20 5.50
C LYS A 160 -10.42 9.42 6.70
N GLN A 161 -10.28 8.10 6.54
CA GLN A 161 -9.80 7.19 7.58
C GLN A 161 -8.65 6.35 7.02
N PRO A 162 -7.39 6.80 7.18
CA PRO A 162 -6.25 6.07 6.66
C PRO A 162 -6.19 4.66 7.29
N PRO A 163 -5.63 3.67 6.56
CA PRO A 163 -5.55 2.29 7.03
C PRO A 163 -4.99 2.18 8.45
N HIS A 164 -5.81 1.63 9.34
CA HIS A 164 -5.42 1.36 10.72
C HIS A 164 -5.06 -0.13 10.89
N LYS A 165 -4.81 -0.56 12.14
CA LYS A 165 -4.38 -1.94 12.46
C LYS A 165 -5.29 -3.04 11.88
N ASP A 166 -6.54 -2.74 11.56
CA ASP A 166 -7.54 -3.67 11.04
C ASP A 166 -7.53 -3.81 9.50
N PHE A 167 -6.58 -3.16 8.81
CA PHE A 167 -6.40 -3.36 7.37
C PHE A 167 -6.14 -4.83 7.03
N LYS A 168 -6.88 -5.37 6.06
CA LYS A 168 -6.77 -6.76 5.61
C LYS A 168 -5.43 -7.01 4.91
N ALA A 169 -4.42 -7.37 5.70
CA ALA A 169 -3.03 -7.53 5.24
C ALA A 169 -2.80 -8.70 4.26
N LYS A 170 -3.76 -9.62 4.10
CA LYS A 170 -3.67 -10.78 3.20
C LYS A 170 -4.87 -10.89 2.27
N VAL A 171 -4.61 -11.27 1.01
CA VAL A 171 -5.62 -11.48 -0.04
C VAL A 171 -5.57 -12.90 -0.56
N ARG A 172 -6.71 -13.43 -1.03
CA ARG A 172 -6.76 -14.72 -1.72
C ARG A 172 -6.17 -14.55 -3.12
N VAL A 173 -5.20 -15.41 -3.48
CA VAL A 173 -4.53 -15.33 -4.78
C VAL A 173 -5.19 -16.32 -5.75
N PRO A 174 -5.62 -15.88 -6.95
CA PRO A 174 -6.30 -16.76 -7.92
C PRO A 174 -5.52 -18.02 -8.31
N ARG A 175 -4.18 -17.90 -8.37
CA ARG A 175 -3.23 -18.97 -8.74
C ARG A 175 -2.81 -19.88 -7.59
N LEU A 176 -3.31 -19.65 -6.36
CA LEU A 176 -2.89 -20.37 -5.15
C LEU A 176 -4.01 -21.23 -4.55
N ASP A 177 -4.97 -21.67 -5.37
CA ASP A 177 -6.06 -22.58 -5.00
C ASP A 177 -6.71 -22.29 -3.62
N GLY A 178 -7.18 -21.06 -3.43
CA GLY A 178 -7.83 -20.63 -2.18
C GLY A 178 -6.86 -20.11 -1.10
N GLY A 179 -5.56 -20.30 -1.29
CA GLY A 179 -4.51 -19.77 -0.43
C GLY A 179 -4.44 -18.24 -0.40
N LYS A 180 -3.94 -17.70 0.72
CA LYS A 180 -3.81 -16.26 0.97
C LYS A 180 -2.34 -15.83 0.98
N MET A 181 -2.07 -14.65 0.44
CA MET A 181 -0.74 -14.03 0.45
C MET A 181 -0.82 -12.60 0.96
N GLY A 182 0.27 -12.09 1.57
CA GLY A 182 0.36 -10.71 2.02
C GLY A 182 0.20 -9.73 0.84
N VAL A 183 -0.49 -8.60 1.04
CA VAL A 183 -0.80 -7.66 -0.05
C VAL A 183 0.45 -7.19 -0.80
N PHE A 184 1.57 -6.98 -0.10
CA PHE A 184 2.84 -6.53 -0.68
C PHE A 184 3.62 -7.60 -1.44
N ALA A 185 3.29 -8.88 -1.22
CA ALA A 185 3.78 -9.99 -2.05
C ALA A 185 2.87 -10.23 -3.28
N THR A 186 1.91 -9.34 -3.54
CA THR A 186 0.98 -9.42 -4.67
C THR A 186 0.85 -8.07 -5.38
N ARG A 187 0.15 -8.08 -6.52
CA ARG A 187 -0.30 -6.89 -7.25
C ARG A 187 -1.81 -6.68 -7.12
N THR A 188 -2.38 -7.02 -5.95
CA THR A 188 -3.80 -6.78 -5.67
C THR A 188 -4.14 -5.29 -5.69
N PRO A 189 -5.35 -4.89 -6.12
CA PRO A 189 -5.79 -3.50 -5.99
C PRO A 189 -6.15 -3.12 -4.54
N HIS A 190 -6.43 -4.09 -3.66
CA HIS A 190 -6.78 -3.84 -2.25
C HIS A 190 -5.53 -3.61 -1.41
N ARG A 191 -5.06 -2.36 -1.34
CA ARG A 191 -3.79 -1.96 -0.71
C ARG A 191 -4.01 -0.74 0.19
N PRO A 192 -3.10 -0.47 1.16
CA PRO A 192 -3.17 0.73 1.99
C PRO A 192 -3.13 2.03 1.17
N CYS A 193 -2.34 2.05 0.10
CA CYS A 193 -2.40 3.06 -0.95
C CYS A 193 -2.80 2.34 -2.25
N PRO A 194 -4.00 2.57 -2.80
CA PRO A 194 -4.52 1.88 -3.98
C PRO A 194 -3.90 2.44 -5.26
N ILE A 195 -2.57 2.49 -5.30
CA ILE A 195 -1.78 2.93 -6.43
C ILE A 195 -1.44 1.72 -7.29
N GLY A 196 -1.82 1.79 -8.56
CA GLY A 196 -1.44 0.86 -9.61
C GLY A 196 -0.23 1.35 -10.39
N LEU A 197 0.44 0.40 -11.04
CA LEU A 197 1.57 0.64 -11.92
C LEU A 197 1.38 -0.23 -13.17
N THR A 198 1.35 0.40 -14.35
CA THR A 198 1.19 -0.30 -15.61
C THR A 198 2.21 0.18 -16.63
N VAL A 199 2.72 -0.74 -17.45
CA VAL A 199 3.50 -0.40 -18.65
C VAL A 199 2.57 -0.51 -19.84
N ALA A 200 2.56 0.53 -20.66
CA ALA A 200 1.75 0.57 -21.88
C ALA A 200 2.63 1.03 -23.05
N LYS A 201 2.29 0.57 -24.25
CA LYS A 201 2.91 1.05 -25.49
C LYS A 201 2.35 2.42 -25.84
N VAL A 202 3.23 3.35 -26.19
CA VAL A 202 2.88 4.67 -26.70
C VAL A 202 2.61 4.56 -28.19
N GLU A 203 1.38 4.81 -28.61
CA GLU A 203 0.97 4.73 -30.02
C GLU A 203 1.01 6.10 -30.70
N GLY A 204 0.83 7.17 -29.92
CA GLY A 204 0.92 8.54 -30.44
C GLY A 204 0.42 9.56 -29.44
N ILE A 205 0.65 10.84 -29.76
CA ILE A 205 0.29 11.97 -28.92
C ILE A 205 -0.43 13.00 -29.78
N GLN A 206 -1.56 13.49 -29.32
CA GLN A 206 -2.35 14.53 -30.01
C GLN A 206 -2.86 15.56 -29.00
N GLY A 207 -2.23 16.73 -29.00
CA GLY A 207 -2.51 17.78 -28.02
C GLY A 207 -2.39 17.24 -26.59
N ALA A 208 -3.45 17.37 -25.81
CA ALA A 208 -3.51 16.90 -24.42
C ALA A 208 -3.87 15.39 -24.28
N THR A 209 -3.79 14.60 -25.35
CA THR A 209 -4.16 13.18 -25.34
C THR A 209 -3.01 12.27 -25.76
N LEU A 210 -2.72 11.27 -24.93
CA LEU A 210 -1.74 10.20 -25.18
C LEU A 210 -2.48 8.91 -25.54
N LEU A 211 -2.17 8.31 -26.69
CA LEU A 211 -2.74 7.06 -27.17
C LEU A 211 -1.88 5.88 -26.73
N LEU A 212 -2.55 4.85 -26.22
CA LEU A 212 -1.91 3.74 -25.52
C LEU A 212 -2.45 2.40 -26.00
N SER A 213 -1.59 1.39 -26.03
CA SER A 213 -2.00 -0.02 -26.18
C SER A 213 -1.33 -0.93 -25.16
N GLY A 214 -1.92 -2.11 -24.93
CA GLY A 214 -1.43 -3.08 -23.95
C GLY A 214 -1.69 -2.73 -22.49
N ALA A 215 -2.51 -1.70 -22.21
CA ALA A 215 -2.83 -1.27 -20.86
C ALA A 215 -3.89 -2.17 -20.19
N ASP A 216 -3.82 -2.27 -18.87
CA ASP A 216 -4.75 -3.04 -18.01
C ASP A 216 -5.60 -2.11 -17.12
N LEU A 217 -6.13 -1.05 -17.72
CA LEU A 217 -6.83 0.03 -17.03
C LEU A 217 -8.32 0.05 -17.38
N VAL A 218 -9.17 0.27 -16.37
CA VAL A 218 -10.62 0.46 -16.57
C VAL A 218 -10.87 1.89 -17.06
N ASP A 219 -11.93 2.08 -17.85
CA ASP A 219 -12.41 3.40 -18.26
C ASP A 219 -12.64 4.31 -17.06
N GLY A 220 -12.25 5.58 -17.16
CA GLY A 220 -12.33 6.55 -16.06
C GLY A 220 -11.19 6.47 -15.04
N THR A 221 -10.21 5.56 -15.21
CA THR A 221 -9.09 5.43 -14.26
C THR A 221 -8.31 6.74 -14.11
N PRO A 222 -8.17 7.29 -12.89
CA PRO A 222 -7.36 8.47 -12.64
C PRO A 222 -5.86 8.17 -12.70
N VAL A 223 -5.12 8.94 -13.49
CA VAL A 223 -3.66 8.84 -13.59
C VAL A 223 -3.02 9.91 -12.72
N LEU A 224 -2.04 9.50 -11.92
CA LEU A 224 -1.24 10.37 -11.05
C LEU A 224 0.04 10.85 -11.74
N ASP A 225 0.68 9.99 -12.54
CA ASP A 225 1.95 10.30 -13.16
C ASP A 225 2.25 9.41 -14.38
N ILE A 226 3.18 9.87 -15.22
CA ILE A 226 3.67 9.18 -16.41
C ILE A 226 5.19 9.27 -16.43
N LYS A 227 5.87 8.16 -16.71
CA LYS A 227 7.33 8.15 -16.89
C LYS A 227 7.70 7.39 -18.14
N PRO A 228 8.71 7.81 -18.91
CA PRO A 228 9.21 6.99 -20.01
C PRO A 228 9.70 5.65 -19.47
N TYR A 229 9.44 4.57 -20.20
CA TYR A 229 10.03 3.27 -19.88
C TYR A 229 11.46 3.24 -20.39
N LEU A 230 12.42 2.93 -19.52
CA LEU A 230 13.85 2.95 -19.80
C LEU A 230 14.41 1.53 -19.71
N PRO A 231 14.62 0.81 -20.83
CA PRO A 231 15.02 -0.59 -20.80
C PRO A 231 16.30 -0.86 -20.00
N TYR A 232 17.25 0.08 -19.97
CA TYR A 232 18.52 -0.10 -19.28
C TYR A 232 18.41 -0.12 -17.74
N CYS A 233 17.34 0.43 -17.15
CA CYS A 233 17.15 0.45 -15.70
C CYS A 233 15.83 -0.14 -15.21
N ASP A 234 14.80 -0.18 -16.06
CA ASP A 234 13.49 -0.75 -15.72
C ASP A 234 13.41 -2.25 -16.02
N SER A 235 14.23 -2.75 -16.95
CA SER A 235 14.32 -4.18 -17.25
C SER A 235 15.37 -4.85 -16.37
N VAL A 236 14.93 -5.84 -15.60
CA VAL A 236 15.81 -6.69 -14.78
C VAL A 236 15.62 -8.15 -15.23
N PRO A 237 16.29 -8.60 -16.30
CA PRO A 237 16.08 -9.95 -16.86
C PRO A 237 16.36 -11.09 -15.89
N ALA A 238 17.22 -10.87 -14.89
CA ALA A 238 17.56 -11.85 -13.86
C ALA A 238 16.58 -11.90 -12.67
N ALA A 239 15.50 -11.11 -12.69
CA ALA A 239 14.52 -11.10 -11.62
C ALA A 239 13.82 -12.46 -11.48
N VAL A 240 13.61 -12.89 -10.23
CA VAL A 240 12.95 -14.16 -9.90
C VAL A 240 11.61 -13.88 -9.23
N ALA A 241 10.62 -14.71 -9.55
CA ALA A 241 9.32 -14.70 -8.89
C ALA A 241 8.98 -16.11 -8.35
N PRO A 242 8.13 -16.22 -7.32
CA PRO A 242 7.62 -17.51 -6.86
C PRO A 242 6.95 -18.32 -7.98
N SER A 243 6.98 -19.65 -7.88
CA SER A 243 6.43 -20.56 -8.90
C SER A 243 4.94 -20.35 -9.23
N TRP A 244 4.16 -19.83 -8.29
CA TRP A 244 2.74 -19.52 -8.46
C TRP A 244 2.47 -18.21 -9.22
N VAL A 245 3.50 -17.42 -9.57
CA VAL A 245 3.41 -16.12 -10.28
C VAL A 245 3.66 -16.25 -11.80
N LYS A 246 3.83 -17.46 -12.34
CA LYS A 246 4.12 -17.65 -13.77
C LYS A 246 2.98 -17.13 -14.66
N ALA A 247 3.31 -16.38 -15.70
CA ALA A 247 2.38 -16.00 -16.78
C ALA A 247 2.98 -16.50 -18.10
N GLY A 248 2.18 -17.21 -18.90
CA GLY A 248 2.62 -17.83 -20.15
C GLY A 248 3.33 -19.19 -19.98
N GLY A 249 3.44 -19.93 -21.08
CA GLY A 249 3.94 -21.30 -21.14
C GLY A 249 2.84 -22.35 -20.95
N ASP A 250 3.18 -23.62 -21.19
CA ASP A 250 2.25 -24.77 -21.12
C ASP A 250 1.63 -24.95 -19.71
N ASP A 251 2.31 -24.44 -18.67
CA ASP A 251 1.87 -24.47 -17.27
C ASP A 251 1.04 -23.24 -16.84
N ASP A 252 0.68 -22.30 -17.74
CA ASP A 252 -0.15 -21.16 -17.36
C ASP A 252 -1.59 -21.61 -17.10
N VAL A 253 -1.87 -21.93 -15.84
CA VAL A 253 -3.16 -22.42 -15.36
C VAL A 253 -4.32 -21.48 -15.71
N ILE A 254 -4.06 -20.23 -16.10
CA ILE A 254 -5.09 -19.25 -16.45
C ILE A 254 -5.39 -19.20 -17.96
N ALA A 255 -4.52 -19.74 -18.81
CA ALA A 255 -4.69 -19.77 -20.26
C ALA A 255 -5.84 -20.70 -20.68
N MET A 256 -6.57 -20.29 -21.72
CA MET A 256 -7.62 -21.07 -22.37
C MET A 256 -7.07 -21.85 -23.56
N ALA A 257 -7.66 -23.01 -23.86
CA ALA A 257 -7.23 -23.88 -24.94
C ALA A 257 -7.51 -23.26 -26.32
N SER A 258 -8.69 -22.66 -26.48
CA SER A 258 -9.08 -21.96 -27.70
C SER A 258 -10.21 -20.96 -27.43
N VAL A 259 -10.35 -19.99 -28.32
CA VAL A 259 -11.47 -19.04 -28.36
C VAL A 259 -12.03 -19.09 -29.77
N ASP A 260 -13.24 -19.65 -29.89
CA ASP A 260 -13.97 -19.80 -31.14
C ASP A 260 -15.16 -18.86 -31.17
N PHE A 261 -15.44 -18.31 -32.34
CA PHE A 261 -16.54 -17.40 -32.58
C PHE A 261 -17.57 -18.07 -33.48
N THR A 262 -18.84 -18.04 -33.10
CA THR A 262 -19.92 -18.53 -33.96
C THR A 262 -20.14 -17.57 -35.14
N GLU A 263 -20.77 -18.08 -36.20
CA GLU A 263 -21.21 -17.26 -37.33
C GLU A 263 -22.24 -16.22 -36.87
N ALA A 264 -23.19 -16.63 -36.02
CA ALA A 264 -24.18 -15.75 -35.40
C ALA A 264 -23.54 -14.57 -34.65
N PHE A 265 -22.52 -14.84 -33.82
CA PHE A 265 -21.77 -13.79 -33.13
C PHE A 265 -21.16 -12.78 -34.11
N SER A 266 -20.56 -13.27 -35.20
CA SER A 266 -19.87 -12.41 -36.17
C SER A 266 -20.87 -11.48 -36.89
N GLU A 267 -22.05 -11.98 -37.25
CA GLU A 267 -23.13 -11.18 -37.83
C GLU A 267 -23.67 -10.13 -36.84
N GLU A 268 -23.88 -10.52 -35.59
CA GLU A 268 -24.37 -9.62 -34.54
C GLU A 268 -23.36 -8.52 -34.20
N LEU A 269 -22.08 -8.87 -34.10
CA LEU A 269 -21.02 -7.91 -33.86
C LEU A 269 -20.90 -6.93 -35.04
N ALA A 270 -21.01 -7.40 -36.28
CA ALA A 270 -21.01 -6.54 -37.47
C ALA A 270 -22.18 -5.53 -37.44
N LYS A 271 -23.38 -5.95 -37.04
CA LYS A 271 -24.55 -5.06 -36.85
C LYS A 271 -24.30 -4.04 -35.73
N CYS A 272 -23.78 -4.48 -34.59
CA CYS A 272 -23.41 -3.58 -33.49
C CYS A 272 -22.38 -2.52 -33.96
N TRP A 273 -21.45 -2.91 -34.83
CA TRP A 273 -20.38 -2.07 -35.34
C TRP A 273 -20.86 -0.85 -36.12
N GLU A 274 -22.00 -0.94 -36.82
CA GLU A 274 -22.57 0.19 -37.56
C GLU A 274 -22.88 1.39 -36.66
N THR A 275 -23.19 1.11 -35.39
CA THR A 275 -23.49 2.13 -34.37
C THR A 275 -22.24 2.46 -33.53
N MET A 276 -21.64 1.47 -32.87
CA MET A 276 -20.54 1.70 -31.94
C MET A 276 -19.20 2.01 -32.62
N GLY A 277 -19.02 1.57 -33.87
CA GLY A 277 -17.79 1.73 -34.65
C GLY A 277 -17.47 3.16 -35.03
N LYS A 278 -18.26 4.16 -34.61
CA LYS A 278 -17.90 5.59 -34.69
C LYS A 278 -17.22 6.10 -33.42
N LEU A 279 -17.44 5.42 -32.30
CA LEU A 279 -16.93 5.76 -30.97
C LEU A 279 -15.70 4.92 -30.56
N SER A 280 -15.32 3.96 -31.40
CA SER A 280 -14.25 3.00 -31.12
C SER A 280 -12.86 3.45 -31.53
N LEU A 281 -11.82 3.04 -30.81
CA LEU A 281 -10.41 3.17 -31.26
C LEU A 281 -10.00 2.07 -32.26
N TYR A 282 -10.89 1.12 -32.57
CA TYR A 282 -10.66 0.09 -33.57
C TYR A 282 -11.30 0.47 -34.91
N SER A 283 -10.66 0.07 -35.99
CA SER A 283 -11.01 0.42 -37.36
C SER A 283 -12.14 -0.44 -37.93
N SER A 284 -12.24 -1.68 -37.46
CA SER A 284 -13.24 -2.65 -37.93
C SER A 284 -13.66 -3.58 -36.81
N TRP A 285 -14.83 -4.20 -36.98
CA TRP A 285 -15.30 -5.25 -36.07
C TRP A 285 -14.36 -6.46 -36.02
N MET A 286 -13.64 -6.73 -37.12
CA MET A 286 -12.64 -7.81 -37.19
C MET A 286 -11.44 -7.52 -36.27
N GLU A 287 -10.99 -6.26 -36.23
CA GLU A 287 -9.92 -5.83 -35.32
C GLU A 287 -10.37 -5.91 -33.86
N PHE A 288 -11.62 -5.51 -33.58
CA PHE A 288 -12.24 -5.66 -32.27
C PHE A 288 -12.45 -7.13 -31.85
N GLN A 289 -12.79 -8.02 -32.79
CA GLN A 289 -12.82 -9.46 -32.53
C GLN A 289 -11.42 -9.98 -32.17
N GLY A 290 -10.36 -9.43 -32.76
CA GLY A 290 -8.98 -9.69 -32.34
C GLY A 290 -8.72 -9.33 -30.88
N LEU A 291 -9.20 -8.17 -30.41
CA LEU A 291 -9.18 -7.80 -28.99
C LEU A 291 -9.92 -8.85 -28.14
N LEU A 292 -11.17 -9.17 -28.50
CA LEU A 292 -11.98 -10.15 -27.76
C LEU A 292 -11.27 -11.50 -27.65
N LYS A 293 -10.64 -11.96 -28.72
CA LYS A 293 -9.86 -13.20 -28.73
C LYS A 293 -8.73 -13.14 -27.71
N GLN A 294 -7.98 -12.03 -27.63
CA GLN A 294 -6.91 -11.87 -26.66
C GLN A 294 -7.46 -11.79 -25.23
N VAL A 295 -8.54 -11.04 -24.98
CA VAL A 295 -9.15 -10.91 -23.65
C VAL A 295 -9.68 -12.26 -23.14
N LEU A 296 -10.38 -13.00 -23.99
CA LEU A 296 -10.99 -14.30 -23.65
C LEU A 296 -9.99 -15.46 -23.65
N SER A 297 -8.77 -15.28 -24.18
CA SER A 297 -7.72 -16.30 -24.12
C SER A 297 -7.24 -16.63 -22.71
N ARG A 298 -7.70 -15.88 -21.71
CA ARG A 298 -7.33 -16.03 -20.30
C ARG A 298 -8.58 -15.95 -19.44
N ASP A 299 -8.91 -17.03 -18.74
CA ASP A 299 -10.07 -17.04 -17.85
C ASP A 299 -9.75 -16.29 -16.55
N ILE A 300 -10.34 -15.11 -16.42
CA ILE A 300 -10.14 -14.21 -15.28
C ILE A 300 -10.64 -14.77 -13.94
N ARG A 301 -11.32 -15.92 -13.85
CA ARG A 301 -11.79 -16.50 -12.59
C ARG A 301 -10.66 -17.14 -11.77
N SER A 302 -10.88 -17.29 -10.47
CA SER A 302 -9.98 -18.06 -9.60
C SER A 302 -10.15 -19.57 -9.83
N LEU A 303 -9.11 -20.37 -9.59
CA LEU A 303 -9.16 -21.83 -9.80
C LEU A 303 -10.31 -22.50 -9.04
N SER A 304 -10.54 -22.10 -7.79
CA SER A 304 -11.67 -22.57 -6.98
C SER A 304 -13.04 -22.21 -7.58
N GLN A 305 -13.17 -21.06 -8.26
CA GLN A 305 -14.41 -20.69 -8.95
C GLN A 305 -14.63 -21.51 -10.23
N ARG A 306 -13.58 -22.05 -10.85
CA ARG A 306 -13.70 -22.92 -12.03
C ARG A 306 -14.25 -24.29 -11.69
N GLN A 307 -13.91 -24.79 -10.49
CA GLN A 307 -14.33 -26.11 -10.01
C GLN A 307 -15.75 -26.12 -9.43
N LYS A 308 -16.44 -24.97 -9.39
CA LYS A 308 -17.83 -24.86 -8.97
C LYS A 308 -18.70 -24.42 -10.16
N PRO A 309 -19.69 -25.21 -10.59
CA PRO A 309 -20.64 -24.76 -11.61
C PRO A 309 -21.33 -23.50 -11.08
N HIS A 310 -21.20 -22.39 -11.81
CA HIS A 310 -21.93 -21.17 -11.51
C HIS A 310 -23.37 -21.37 -11.98
N ASN A 311 -24.33 -21.50 -11.07
CA ASN A 311 -25.67 -20.98 -11.36
C ASN A 311 -25.50 -19.47 -11.46
N ALA A 312 -25.56 -18.93 -12.68
CA ALA A 312 -25.48 -17.51 -12.93
C ALA A 312 -26.67 -16.80 -12.26
N ILE A 313 -26.50 -16.30 -11.04
CA ILE A 313 -27.44 -15.37 -10.43
C ILE A 313 -27.24 -14.01 -11.11
N LEU A 314 -27.82 -13.86 -12.32
CA LEU A 314 -27.97 -12.57 -13.00
C LEU A 314 -29.37 -11.99 -12.82
N SER A 315 -30.33 -12.72 -12.23
CA SER A 315 -31.65 -12.16 -11.93
C SER A 315 -31.65 -11.24 -10.69
N ALA A 316 -30.91 -11.59 -9.64
CA ALA A 316 -30.92 -10.80 -8.39
C ALA A 316 -30.11 -9.49 -8.46
N LEU A 317 -29.03 -9.45 -9.25
CA LEU A 317 -28.23 -8.22 -9.41
C LEU A 317 -28.91 -7.21 -10.34
N ASN A 318 -29.70 -7.65 -11.33
CA ASN A 318 -30.31 -6.74 -12.29
C ASN A 318 -31.45 -5.92 -11.66
N GLU A 319 -32.21 -6.48 -10.71
CA GLU A 319 -33.28 -5.75 -10.01
C GLU A 319 -32.75 -4.67 -9.06
N GLN A 320 -31.58 -4.89 -8.45
CA GLN A 320 -30.95 -3.91 -7.56
C GLN A 320 -30.36 -2.71 -8.32
N TYR A 321 -29.86 -2.94 -9.54
CA TYR A 321 -29.34 -1.87 -10.42
C TYR A 321 -30.44 -1.09 -11.16
N LEU A 322 -31.58 -1.73 -11.47
CA LEU A 322 -32.69 -1.06 -12.17
C LEU A 322 -33.52 -0.14 -11.25
N ASN A 323 -33.48 -0.37 -9.93
CA ASN A 323 -34.26 0.38 -8.94
C ASN A 323 -33.48 1.51 -8.22
N ALA A 324 -32.25 1.80 -8.64
CA ALA A 324 -31.52 2.97 -8.12
C ALA A 324 -32.18 4.28 -8.62
N PRO A 325 -32.46 5.26 -7.74
CA PRO A 325 -33.14 6.50 -8.12
C PRO A 325 -32.34 7.28 -9.17
N LYS A 326 -33.03 7.71 -10.24
CA LYS A 326 -32.44 8.19 -11.51
C LYS A 326 -32.13 9.69 -11.58
N ASP A 327 -32.30 10.47 -10.52
CA ASP A 327 -32.10 11.93 -10.56
C ASP A 327 -30.96 12.39 -9.65
N VAL A 328 -29.72 12.29 -10.15
CA VAL A 328 -28.66 13.27 -9.85
C VAL A 328 -27.76 13.35 -11.07
N SER A 329 -27.68 14.50 -11.73
CA SER A 329 -26.67 14.76 -12.75
C SER A 329 -25.28 14.70 -12.11
N PHE A 330 -24.57 13.60 -12.34
CA PHE A 330 -23.21 13.41 -11.84
C PHE A 330 -22.21 14.15 -12.74
N ASP A 331 -21.77 15.33 -12.29
CA ASP A 331 -20.45 15.86 -12.65
C ASP A 331 -19.48 15.52 -11.49
N PRO A 332 -18.62 14.50 -11.65
CA PRO A 332 -17.73 14.03 -10.58
C PRO A 332 -16.68 15.07 -10.18
N LEU A 333 -16.35 16.01 -11.08
CA LEU A 333 -15.34 17.04 -10.86
C LEU A 333 -15.90 18.21 -10.03
N GLN A 334 -17.15 18.58 -10.25
CA GLN A 334 -17.78 19.69 -9.51
C GLN A 334 -18.01 19.32 -8.03
N LYS A 335 -18.47 18.11 -7.74
CA LYS A 335 -18.71 17.66 -6.35
C LYS A 335 -17.41 17.47 -5.54
N ALA A 336 -16.30 17.15 -6.19
CA ALA A 336 -14.99 17.09 -5.53
C ALA A 336 -14.48 18.50 -5.18
N LEU A 337 -14.81 19.51 -5.99
CA LEU A 337 -14.47 20.92 -5.77
C LEU A 337 -15.36 21.57 -4.71
N ASP A 338 -16.68 21.35 -4.75
CA ASP A 338 -17.63 21.92 -3.77
C ASP A 338 -17.36 21.40 -2.33
N ASN A 339 -16.78 20.20 -2.20
CA ASN A 339 -16.36 19.65 -0.91
C ASN A 339 -15.01 20.19 -0.42
N ALA A 340 -14.20 20.81 -1.28
CA ALA A 340 -12.95 21.46 -0.91
C ALA A 340 -13.15 22.90 -0.41
N GLU A 341 -14.25 23.55 -0.79
CA GLU A 341 -14.55 24.95 -0.41
C GLU A 341 -15.26 25.08 0.96
N ASN A 342 -15.77 24.00 1.56
CA ASN A 342 -16.43 24.00 2.88
C ASN A 342 -15.46 23.75 4.06
N PHE A 343 -14.17 24.08 3.90
CA PHE A 343 -13.13 23.79 4.90
C PHE A 343 -12.95 24.85 6.00
N ASP A 344 -13.86 25.80 6.14
CA ASP A 344 -13.88 26.70 7.28
C ASP A 344 -15.24 26.67 7.99
N GLN A 345 -15.17 26.43 9.30
CA GLN A 345 -16.24 26.44 10.31
C GLN A 345 -17.03 25.14 10.53
N ALA A 346 -16.59 24.35 11.52
CA ALA A 346 -17.41 24.04 12.69
C ALA A 346 -16.60 23.35 13.80
N ASP A 347 -16.88 23.77 15.01
CA ASP A 347 -16.13 23.61 16.25
C ASP A 347 -16.07 22.21 16.87
N LEU A 348 -14.94 22.03 17.57
CA LEU A 348 -14.78 21.38 18.87
C LEU A 348 -16.08 21.12 19.66
N VAL A 349 -16.45 19.85 19.82
CA VAL A 349 -17.01 19.35 21.08
C VAL A 349 -16.39 17.99 21.39
N VAL A 350 -15.78 17.94 22.56
CA VAL A 350 -15.22 16.77 23.22
C VAL A 350 -16.38 16.07 23.92
N ASP A 351 -16.57 14.77 23.69
CA ASP A 351 -17.18 13.93 24.73
C ASP A 351 -16.59 12.53 24.73
N ALA A 352 -16.27 12.12 25.95
CA ALA A 352 -15.57 10.92 26.30
C ALA A 352 -16.53 9.73 26.43
N ASP A 353 -15.95 8.55 26.21
CA ASP A 353 -16.34 7.28 26.81
C ASP A 353 -17.68 6.66 26.38
N GLN A 354 -17.58 5.62 25.53
CA GLN A 354 -18.09 4.30 25.89
C GLN A 354 -17.56 3.23 24.92
N SER A 355 -16.70 2.39 25.48
CA SER A 355 -16.26 1.13 24.89
C SER A 355 -17.41 0.12 24.78
N THR A 356 -17.71 -0.36 23.57
CA THR A 356 -18.23 -1.73 23.36
C THR A 356 -17.70 -2.29 22.03
N PRO A 357 -17.23 -3.54 21.99
CA PRO A 357 -16.86 -4.20 20.74
C PRO A 357 -18.12 -4.76 20.09
N VAL A 358 -18.51 -4.23 18.93
CA VAL A 358 -19.52 -4.86 18.08
C VAL A 358 -18.86 -6.05 17.39
N VAL A 359 -19.10 -7.23 17.94
CA VAL A 359 -18.81 -8.50 17.30
C VAL A 359 -19.91 -8.72 16.26
N ASP A 360 -19.60 -8.48 14.98
CA ASP A 360 -20.49 -8.83 13.89
C ASP A 360 -20.43 -10.35 13.66
N LYS A 361 -21.37 -11.06 14.28
CA LYS A 361 -21.68 -12.47 14.02
C LYS A 361 -22.90 -12.53 13.12
N THR A 362 -22.79 -12.08 11.87
CA THR A 362 -23.89 -12.22 10.90
C THR A 362 -23.47 -12.58 9.46
N GLU A 363 -22.30 -13.21 9.26
CA GLU A 363 -21.95 -13.78 7.92
C GLU A 363 -21.90 -15.33 7.87
N ASP A 364 -21.98 -16.02 9.02
CA ASP A 364 -21.89 -17.50 9.04
C ASP A 364 -23.24 -18.21 9.24
N ALA A 365 -24.36 -17.48 9.40
CA ALA A 365 -25.69 -18.06 9.67
C ALA A 365 -26.65 -18.05 8.45
N GLU A 366 -26.38 -17.25 7.42
CA GLU A 366 -27.15 -17.29 6.16
C GLU A 366 -26.65 -18.37 5.19
N ALA A 367 -25.45 -18.90 5.42
CA ALA A 367 -24.89 -19.99 4.61
C ALA A 367 -25.54 -21.34 4.91
N SER A 368 -26.01 -21.61 6.14
CA SER A 368 -26.44 -22.96 6.54
C SER A 368 -27.94 -23.24 6.38
N THR A 369 -28.78 -22.22 6.18
CA THR A 369 -30.22 -22.40 5.94
C THR A 369 -30.55 -22.51 4.45
N LEU A 370 -29.65 -22.03 3.58
CA LEU A 370 -29.73 -22.28 2.14
C LEU A 370 -29.38 -23.72 1.80
N ASP A 371 -28.47 -24.37 2.52
CA ASP A 371 -27.96 -25.72 2.19
C ASP A 371 -29.01 -26.86 2.25
N ALA A 372 -30.18 -26.65 2.88
CA ALA A 372 -31.20 -27.69 3.07
C ALA A 372 -32.29 -27.74 1.98
N GLU A 373 -32.38 -26.75 1.08
CA GLU A 373 -33.31 -26.75 -0.07
C GLU A 373 -32.63 -27.10 -1.41
N TYR A 374 -31.34 -27.44 -1.40
CA TYR A 374 -30.55 -27.71 -2.61
C TYR A 374 -30.57 -29.17 -3.10
N GLU A 375 -31.29 -30.08 -2.43
CA GLU A 375 -31.50 -31.45 -2.91
C GLU A 375 -32.79 -31.57 -3.73
N LYS A 376 -32.81 -30.99 -4.94
CA LYS A 376 -33.58 -31.48 -6.12
C LYS A 376 -33.63 -30.44 -7.25
N ILE A 377 -32.53 -30.23 -7.98
CA ILE A 377 -32.63 -29.73 -9.36
C ILE A 377 -31.54 -30.43 -10.20
N GLU A 378 -31.90 -31.52 -10.85
CA GLU A 378 -31.20 -31.98 -12.07
C GLU A 378 -31.55 -30.99 -13.19
N ARG A 379 -30.59 -30.19 -13.68
CA ARG A 379 -30.75 -29.46 -14.96
C ARG A 379 -29.45 -29.34 -15.76
N ASP A 380 -29.63 -29.67 -17.02
CA ASP A 380 -28.73 -29.71 -18.18
C ASP A 380 -28.42 -28.30 -18.75
N ASP A 381 -28.31 -27.27 -17.89
CA ASP A 381 -28.26 -25.87 -18.32
C ASP A 381 -26.81 -25.37 -18.51
N LYS A 382 -26.44 -25.12 -19.78
CA LYS A 382 -25.17 -24.51 -20.19
C LYS A 382 -25.02 -23.10 -19.59
N VAL A 383 -23.95 -22.85 -18.82
CA VAL A 383 -23.69 -21.55 -18.18
C VAL A 383 -23.16 -20.53 -19.17
N VAL A 384 -23.90 -19.43 -19.38
CA VAL A 384 -23.51 -18.31 -20.26
C VAL A 384 -22.91 -17.16 -19.44
N TYR A 385 -21.76 -16.66 -19.87
CA TYR A 385 -21.03 -15.54 -19.29
C TYR A 385 -21.12 -14.31 -20.18
N HIS A 386 -20.95 -13.13 -19.58
CA HIS A 386 -21.02 -11.83 -20.26
C HIS A 386 -19.72 -11.04 -20.05
N LEU A 387 -19.25 -10.39 -21.12
CA LEU A 387 -18.08 -9.51 -21.13
C LEU A 387 -18.46 -8.20 -21.84
N VAL A 388 -18.29 -7.07 -21.16
CA VAL A 388 -18.59 -5.75 -21.75
C VAL A 388 -17.31 -5.02 -22.13
N LEU A 389 -17.12 -4.76 -23.42
CA LEU A 389 -16.01 -3.95 -23.96
C LEU A 389 -16.55 -2.86 -24.88
N GLU A 390 -16.10 -1.61 -24.69
CA GLU A 390 -16.60 -0.44 -25.44
C GLU A 390 -18.15 -0.38 -25.55
N GLY A 391 -18.86 -0.84 -24.52
CA GLY A 391 -20.33 -0.90 -24.51
C GLY A 391 -20.97 -2.02 -25.34
N VAL A 392 -20.19 -2.94 -25.92
CA VAL A 392 -20.66 -4.20 -26.50
C VAL A 392 -20.67 -5.28 -25.42
N ASP A 393 -21.84 -5.86 -25.14
CA ASP A 393 -21.99 -7.04 -24.30
C ASP A 393 -21.83 -8.30 -25.15
N VAL A 394 -20.83 -9.11 -24.81
CA VAL A 394 -20.45 -10.33 -25.50
C VAL A 394 -20.79 -11.53 -24.62
N SER A 395 -21.66 -12.41 -25.12
CA SER A 395 -22.01 -13.66 -24.45
C SER A 395 -21.10 -14.80 -24.90
N TYR A 396 -20.62 -15.59 -23.95
CA TYR A 396 -19.76 -16.74 -24.21
C TYR A 396 -19.96 -17.86 -23.20
N THR A 397 -19.69 -19.09 -23.62
CA THR A 397 -19.64 -20.26 -22.74
C THR A 397 -18.20 -20.74 -22.60
N LEU A 398 -17.86 -21.24 -21.41
CA LEU A 398 -16.62 -21.97 -21.17
C LEU A 398 -16.89 -23.47 -21.02
N LEU A 399 -16.23 -24.27 -21.84
CA LEU A 399 -16.28 -25.74 -21.80
C LEU A 399 -15.23 -26.32 -20.84
N GLU A 400 -15.42 -27.57 -20.42
CA GLU A 400 -14.56 -28.25 -19.43
C GLU A 400 -13.10 -28.41 -19.90
N ASP A 401 -12.87 -28.49 -21.21
CA ASP A 401 -11.54 -28.59 -21.84
C ASP A 401 -10.81 -27.23 -21.93
N GLY A 402 -11.39 -26.16 -21.36
CA GLY A 402 -10.84 -24.81 -21.42
C GLY A 402 -11.08 -24.12 -22.77
N LYS A 403 -12.01 -24.62 -23.59
CA LYS A 403 -12.46 -23.97 -24.81
C LYS A 403 -13.52 -22.91 -24.51
N VAL A 404 -13.33 -21.72 -25.07
CA VAL A 404 -14.30 -20.63 -25.04
C VAL A 404 -15.07 -20.61 -26.36
N VAL A 405 -16.40 -20.62 -26.28
CA VAL A 405 -17.28 -20.43 -27.45
C VAL A 405 -18.03 -19.13 -27.26
N VAL A 406 -17.79 -18.17 -28.14
CA VAL A 406 -18.45 -16.86 -28.15
C VAL A 406 -19.67 -16.92 -29.04
N GLU A 407 -20.84 -16.64 -28.47
CA GLU A 407 -22.13 -17.03 -29.04
C GLU A 407 -22.96 -15.84 -29.52
N GLY A 408 -22.83 -14.67 -28.91
CA GLY A 408 -23.60 -13.50 -29.29
C GLY A 408 -22.99 -12.16 -28.87
N ALA A 409 -23.49 -11.09 -29.48
CA ALA A 409 -23.08 -9.72 -29.23
C ALA A 409 -24.28 -8.77 -29.26
N SER A 410 -24.35 -7.85 -28.29
CA SER A 410 -25.39 -6.84 -28.25
C SER A 410 -24.86 -5.51 -27.72
N LEU A 411 -25.52 -4.40 -28.09
CA LEU A 411 -25.18 -3.09 -27.55
C LEU A 411 -25.82 -2.91 -26.18
N THR A 412 -25.02 -2.52 -25.20
CA THR A 412 -25.54 -2.07 -23.91
C THR A 412 -26.27 -0.73 -24.09
N LYS A 413 -27.30 -0.48 -23.28
CA LYS A 413 -28.09 0.77 -23.31
C LYS A 413 -27.27 2.03 -22.97
N ALA A 414 -26.00 1.89 -22.59
CA ALA A 414 -25.16 2.92 -22.00
C ALA A 414 -23.87 3.20 -22.80
N LEU A 415 -23.95 3.20 -24.14
CA LEU A 415 -22.91 3.84 -24.95
C LEU A 415 -22.95 5.35 -24.70
N LYS A 416 -22.19 5.82 -23.69
CA LYS A 416 -22.00 7.25 -23.47
C LYS A 416 -21.05 7.77 -24.56
N PRO A 417 -21.49 8.68 -25.44
CA PRO A 417 -20.54 9.35 -26.32
C PRO A 417 -19.48 10.07 -25.47
N PRO A 418 -18.24 10.22 -25.97
CA PRO A 418 -17.19 10.90 -25.24
C PRO A 418 -17.66 12.29 -24.82
N ALA A 419 -17.46 12.64 -23.55
CA ALA A 419 -17.95 13.89 -22.97
C ALA A 419 -17.38 15.16 -23.64
N SER A 420 -16.23 15.05 -24.32
CA SER A 420 -15.59 16.14 -25.05
C SER A 420 -15.91 16.07 -26.54
N ARG A 421 -16.45 17.15 -27.11
CA ARG A 421 -16.68 17.30 -28.56
C ARG A 421 -15.42 17.16 -29.42
N ASP A 422 -14.24 17.36 -28.83
CA ASP A 422 -12.95 17.37 -29.54
C ASP A 422 -12.28 15.99 -29.69
N PHE A 423 -12.87 14.94 -29.09
CA PHE A 423 -12.33 13.59 -29.19
C PHE A 423 -13.17 12.77 -30.16
N ASP A 424 -12.68 12.67 -31.39
CA ASP A 424 -13.19 11.74 -32.39
C ASP A 424 -12.17 10.61 -32.59
N PRO A 425 -12.43 9.40 -32.07
CA PRO A 425 -11.54 8.24 -32.20
C PRO A 425 -11.11 7.96 -33.63
N ARG A 426 -11.98 8.26 -34.61
CA ARG A 426 -11.75 7.98 -36.03
C ARG A 426 -10.54 8.72 -36.59
N ASN A 427 -10.25 9.90 -36.07
CA ASN A 427 -9.10 10.70 -36.50
C ASN A 427 -7.77 10.02 -36.16
N TRP A 428 -7.76 9.06 -35.23
CA TRP A 428 -6.55 8.60 -34.56
C TRP A 428 -6.25 7.12 -34.75
N ARG A 429 -7.21 6.35 -35.29
CA ARG A 429 -7.07 4.91 -35.55
C ARG A 429 -5.80 4.53 -36.31
N HIS A 430 -5.41 5.36 -37.27
CA HIS A 430 -4.22 5.15 -38.11
C HIS A 430 -2.90 5.11 -37.30
N LEU A 431 -2.89 5.64 -36.07
CA LEU A 431 -1.72 5.60 -35.20
C LEU A 431 -1.54 4.22 -34.54
N PHE A 432 -2.62 3.47 -34.34
CA PHE A 432 -2.55 2.12 -33.78
C PHE A 432 -2.16 1.05 -34.81
N THR A 433 -2.21 1.38 -36.10
CA THR A 433 -1.87 0.47 -37.21
C THR A 433 -0.41 0.57 -37.64
N ASN A 434 0.32 1.60 -37.18
CA ASN A 434 1.75 1.75 -37.43
C ASN A 434 2.56 0.93 -36.42
N THR A 435 2.49 -0.40 -36.54
CA THR A 435 3.58 -1.25 -36.06
C THR A 435 4.75 -1.12 -37.04
N ALA A 436 5.79 -0.41 -36.63
CA ALA A 436 7.12 -0.46 -37.25
C ALA A 436 7.71 -1.88 -37.18
#